data_AF-A0A534QPF6-F1
#
_entry.id   AF-A0A534QPF6-F1
#
_cell.length_a   1.000
_cell.length_b   1.000
_cell.length_c   1.000
_cell.angle_alpha   90.00
_cell.angle_beta   90.00
_cell.angle_gamma   90.00
#
_symmetry.space_group_name_H-M   'P 1'
#
loop_
_entity.id
_entity.type
_entity.pdbx_description
1 polymer ?
#
loop_
_entity_poly.entity_id
_entity_poly.type
_entity_poly.pdbx_seq_one_letter_code
_entity_poly.pdbx_strand_id
1 'polypeptide(L)'
;MWPDRNTQALTPEQIAHCQRAWSLVTDGGLAVPLDVTRASADYTLTAYSETDRMVYLGANALPHETAVSANARLSLLACLAHEYAHAERHSLRYERPKVLPDMLLDEAETSIHASFHPVLRRKDREDLVEDARD
;
A
#
# COMPACT_ATOMS: atom_id res chain seq x y z
N MET A 1 -19.21 -11.85 -0.19
CA MET A 1 -18.26 -11.25 0.77
C MET A 1 -17.11 -12.23 0.87
N TRP A 2 -16.03 -11.96 0.14
CA TRP A 2 -14.88 -12.86 0.02
C TRP A 2 -13.92 -12.54 1.18
N PRO A 3 -13.23 -13.51 1.78
CA PRO A 3 -12.40 -13.23 2.96
C PRO A 3 -11.25 -12.30 2.56
N ASP A 4 -11.29 -11.07 3.07
CA ASP A 4 -10.23 -10.08 2.90
C ASP A 4 -9.02 -10.38 3.79
N ARG A 5 -7.86 -9.89 3.35
CA ARG A 5 -6.47 -10.22 3.74
C ARG A 5 -6.07 -9.78 5.16
N ASN A 6 -7.04 -9.40 5.98
CA ASN A 6 -6.83 -8.73 7.25
C ASN A 6 -7.60 -9.38 8.39
N THR A 7 -8.10 -10.62 8.25
CA THR A 7 -8.86 -11.28 9.32
C THR A 7 -8.06 -11.52 10.62
N GLN A 8 -6.75 -11.34 10.59
CA GLN A 8 -5.85 -11.46 11.73
C GLN A 8 -4.89 -10.28 11.79
N ALA A 9 -4.74 -9.71 12.98
CA ALA A 9 -3.72 -8.73 13.31
C ALA A 9 -2.29 -9.23 13.01
N LEU A 10 -1.39 -8.30 12.70
CA LEU A 10 0.03 -8.59 12.56
C LEU A 10 0.68 -8.85 13.92
N THR A 11 1.62 -9.81 13.96
CA THR A 11 2.47 -10.00 15.13
C THR A 11 3.49 -8.87 15.27
N PRO A 12 4.08 -8.65 16.47
CA PRO A 12 5.13 -7.65 16.65
C PRO A 12 6.32 -7.82 15.68
N GLU A 13 6.71 -9.05 15.36
CA GLU A 13 7.79 -9.35 14.41
C GLU A 13 7.42 -8.95 12.98
N GLN A 14 6.16 -9.19 12.59
CA GLN A 14 5.61 -8.78 11.30
C GLN A 14 5.53 -7.26 11.18
N ILE A 15 5.10 -6.56 12.24
CA ILE A 15 5.09 -5.09 12.29
C ILE A 15 6.52 -4.56 12.14
N ALA A 16 7.48 -5.12 12.87
CA ALA A 16 8.88 -4.71 12.76
C ALA A 16 9.45 -4.97 11.34
N HIS A 17 9.01 -6.05 10.68
CA HIS A 17 9.34 -6.31 9.28
C HIS A 17 8.77 -5.26 8.34
N CYS A 18 7.50 -4.88 8.51
CA CYS A 18 6.85 -3.82 7.75
C CYS A 18 7.54 -2.47 7.93
N GLN A 19 7.95 -2.12 9.16
CA GLN A 19 8.70 -0.89 9.44
C GLN A 19 10.05 -0.86 8.71
N ARG A 20 10.79 -1.97 8.69
CA ARG A 20 12.04 -2.07 7.92
C ARG A 20 11.80 -1.92 6.42
N ALA A 21 10.73 -2.55 5.90
CA ALA A 21 10.35 -2.43 4.50
C ALA A 21 9.97 -0.99 4.14
N TRP A 22 9.24 -0.30 5.02
CA TRP A 22 8.90 1.12 4.86
C TRP A 22 10.14 2.00 4.75
N SER A 23 11.13 1.82 5.64
CA SER A 23 12.38 2.56 5.54
C SER A 23 13.11 2.37 4.21
N LEU A 24 12.98 1.20 3.57
CA LEU A 24 13.55 0.96 2.23
C LEU A 24 12.74 1.64 1.13
N VAL A 25 11.41 1.70 1.26
CA VAL A 25 10.55 2.39 0.30
C VAL A 25 10.80 3.89 0.34
N THR A 26 10.90 4.49 1.52
CA THR A 26 11.04 5.95 1.65
C THR A 26 12.49 6.45 1.63
N ASP A 27 13.48 5.57 1.42
CA ASP A 27 14.89 5.95 1.53
C ASP A 27 15.27 7.04 0.51
N GLY A 28 15.79 8.17 1.00
CA GLY A 28 16.15 9.33 0.17
C GLY A 28 14.97 10.06 -0.49
N GLY A 29 13.72 9.69 -0.16
CA GLY A 29 12.50 10.24 -0.74
C GLY A 29 11.77 11.26 0.15
N LEU A 30 10.48 11.43 -0.12
CA LEU A 30 9.55 12.21 0.68
C LEU A 30 9.46 11.62 2.10
N ALA A 31 9.61 12.48 3.11
CA ALA A 31 9.45 12.07 4.50
C ALA A 31 7.96 11.86 4.84
N VAL A 32 7.53 10.60 4.82
CA VAL A 32 6.16 10.19 5.15
C VAL A 32 6.16 9.28 6.39
N PRO A 33 5.51 9.69 7.50
CA PRO A 33 5.42 8.85 8.70
C PRO A 33 4.62 7.56 8.45
N LEU A 34 5.01 6.49 9.14
CA LEU A 34 4.26 5.25 9.22
C LEU A 34 3.69 5.07 10.63
N ASP A 35 2.37 5.06 10.74
CA ASP A 35 1.64 4.72 11.96
C ASP A 35 1.30 3.22 11.97
N VAL A 36 1.68 2.52 13.03
CA VAL A 36 1.47 1.07 13.15
C VAL A 36 0.36 0.69 14.13
N THR A 37 -0.39 1.67 14.64
CA THR A 37 -1.41 1.43 15.69
C THR A 37 -2.55 0.52 15.21
N ARG A 38 -2.85 0.54 13.91
CA ARG A 38 -3.90 -0.27 13.29
C ARG A 38 -3.44 -1.69 12.94
N ALA A 39 -2.13 -1.94 12.87
CA ALA A 39 -1.59 -3.21 12.44
C ALA A 39 -1.89 -4.35 13.44
N SER A 40 -2.07 -4.01 14.71
CA SER A 40 -2.38 -4.96 15.80
C SER A 40 -3.87 -5.27 15.94
N ALA A 41 -4.71 -4.82 15.01
CA ALA A 41 -6.15 -5.08 15.00
C ALA A 41 -6.56 -5.82 13.73
N ASP A 42 -7.52 -6.74 13.88
CA ASP A 42 -8.13 -7.43 12.75
C ASP A 42 -8.92 -6.43 11.88
N TYR A 43 -9.08 -6.80 10.62
CA TYR A 43 -9.85 -6.11 9.58
C TYR A 43 -9.38 -4.69 9.27
N THR A 44 -8.12 -4.36 9.54
CA THR A 44 -7.53 -3.05 9.21
C THR A 44 -6.86 -3.05 7.84
N LEU A 45 -6.82 -1.86 7.23
CA LEU A 45 -6.24 -1.63 5.90
C LEU A 45 -5.03 -0.71 6.01
N THR A 46 -4.02 -1.04 5.21
CA THR A 46 -2.87 -0.21 4.92
C THR A 46 -3.31 0.86 3.94
N ALA A 47 -3.16 2.14 4.31
CA ALA A 47 -3.66 3.25 3.51
C ALA A 47 -2.92 4.55 3.86
N TYR A 48 -2.65 5.36 2.85
CA TYR A 48 -2.28 6.77 3.04
C TYR A 48 -3.50 7.63 3.40
N SER A 49 -3.36 8.46 4.44
CA SER A 49 -4.33 9.49 4.82
C SER A 49 -3.85 10.86 4.35
N GLU A 50 -4.57 11.50 3.42
CA GLU A 50 -4.28 12.88 2.99
C GLU A 50 -4.45 13.89 4.14
N THR A 51 -5.44 13.66 5.03
CA THR A 51 -5.73 14.52 6.18
C THR A 51 -4.57 14.54 7.17
N ASP A 52 -4.09 13.35 7.54
CA ASP A 52 -3.06 13.18 8.56
C ASP A 52 -1.64 13.19 7.98
N ARG A 53 -1.54 13.11 6.65
CA ARG A 53 -0.30 13.05 5.85
C ARG A 53 0.63 11.93 6.30
N MET A 54 0.06 10.77 6.58
CA MET A 54 0.78 9.58 7.02
C MET A 54 0.20 8.32 6.41
N VAL A 55 1.00 7.27 6.35
CA VAL A 55 0.52 5.92 6.04
C VAL A 55 0.16 5.23 7.33
N TYR A 56 -1.06 4.72 7.40
CA TYR A 56 -1.47 3.78 8.44
C TYR A 56 -1.17 2.36 7.95
N LEU A 57 -0.41 1.59 8.73
CA LEU A 57 -0.17 0.18 8.48
C LEU A 57 -1.36 -0.64 9.00
N GLY A 58 -1.97 -1.44 8.13
CA GLY A 58 -3.03 -2.36 8.49
C GLY A 58 -2.58 -3.82 8.44
N ALA A 59 -3.48 -4.71 8.88
CA ALA A 59 -3.28 -6.15 8.88
C ALA A 59 -3.15 -6.76 7.46
N ASN A 60 -3.60 -6.05 6.42
CA ASN A 60 -3.48 -6.48 5.03
C ASN A 60 -2.10 -6.21 4.38
N ALA A 61 -1.11 -5.69 5.12
CA ALA A 61 0.19 -5.32 4.53
C ALA A 61 1.05 -6.51 4.07
N LEU A 62 0.83 -7.69 4.66
CA LEU A 62 1.57 -8.91 4.33
C LEU A 62 0.74 -9.84 3.44
N PRO A 63 1.35 -10.51 2.45
CA PRO A 63 0.67 -11.53 1.66
C PRO A 63 0.33 -12.74 2.54
N HIS A 64 -0.87 -13.32 2.35
CA HIS A 64 -1.30 -14.56 3.01
C HIS A 64 -1.37 -15.69 1.98
N GLU A 65 -0.74 -16.83 2.26
CA GLU A 65 -0.54 -17.94 1.30
C GLU A 65 -1.84 -18.57 0.75
N THR A 66 -2.99 -18.30 1.38
CA THR A 66 -4.29 -18.91 1.04
C THR A 66 -5.28 -17.95 0.35
N ALA A 67 -4.86 -16.76 -0.05
CA ALA A 67 -5.75 -15.72 -0.57
C ALA A 67 -6.02 -15.84 -2.10
N VAL A 68 -7.25 -15.49 -2.52
CA VAL A 68 -7.79 -15.82 -3.86
C VAL A 68 -8.08 -14.57 -4.75
N SER A 69 -7.97 -13.34 -4.24
CA SER A 69 -8.29 -12.10 -4.99
C SER A 69 -7.08 -11.37 -5.60
N ALA A 70 -7.28 -10.47 -6.58
CA ALA A 70 -6.23 -9.85 -7.41
C ALA A 70 -5.15 -9.11 -6.61
N ASN A 71 -5.48 -8.18 -5.71
CA ASN A 71 -4.45 -7.54 -4.87
C ASN A 71 -3.91 -8.44 -3.74
N ALA A 72 -4.27 -9.74 -3.71
CA ALA A 72 -3.65 -10.73 -2.81
C ALA A 72 -2.27 -11.17 -3.32
N ARG A 73 -1.88 -10.66 -4.49
CA ARG A 73 -0.60 -10.90 -5.14
C ARG A 73 0.46 -9.86 -4.77
N LEU A 74 0.05 -8.66 -4.32
CA LEU A 74 1.00 -7.60 -4.00
C LEU A 74 1.87 -8.04 -2.82
N SER A 75 3.19 -7.98 -3.03
CA SER A 75 4.13 -8.14 -1.93
C SER A 75 4.00 -6.96 -0.95
N LEU A 76 4.57 -7.12 0.25
CA LEU A 76 4.69 -6.04 1.22
C LEU A 76 5.31 -4.78 0.61
N LEU A 77 6.38 -4.92 -0.19
CA LEU A 77 7.05 -3.79 -0.80
C LEU A 77 6.16 -3.11 -1.85
N ALA A 78 5.41 -3.88 -2.65
CA ALA A 78 4.49 -3.33 -3.63
C ALA A 78 3.34 -2.56 -2.96
N CYS A 79 2.74 -3.14 -1.91
CA CYS A 79 1.69 -2.48 -1.13
C CYS A 79 2.18 -1.18 -0.49
N LEU A 80 3.35 -1.19 0.15
CA LEU A 80 3.92 0.02 0.75
C LEU A 80 4.33 1.07 -0.30
N ALA A 81 4.88 0.65 -1.44
CA ALA A 81 5.20 1.56 -2.54
C ALA A 81 3.95 2.22 -3.14
N HIS A 82 2.82 1.51 -3.18
CA HIS A 82 1.53 2.07 -3.59
C HIS A 82 1.07 3.21 -2.68
N GLU A 83 1.05 2.97 -1.37
CA GLU A 83 0.67 4.02 -0.42
C GLU A 83 1.66 5.18 -0.37
N TYR A 84 2.94 4.89 -0.58
CA TYR A 84 3.95 5.95 -0.72
C TYR A 84 3.74 6.78 -1.99
N ALA A 85 3.34 6.16 -3.11
CA ALA A 85 2.98 6.87 -4.34
C ALA A 85 1.79 7.81 -4.14
N HIS A 86 0.77 7.40 -3.37
CA HIS A 86 -0.32 8.29 -2.95
C HIS A 86 0.23 9.53 -2.24
N ALA A 87 1.18 9.35 -1.32
CA ALA A 87 1.80 10.46 -0.61
C ALA A 87 2.62 11.39 -1.52
N GLU A 88 3.38 10.83 -2.47
CA GLU A 88 4.14 11.61 -3.46
C GLU A 88 3.20 12.44 -4.34
N ARG A 89 2.13 11.84 -4.87
CA ARG A 89 1.11 12.53 -5.67
C ARG A 89 0.46 13.67 -4.88
N HIS A 90 0.06 13.41 -3.64
CA HIS A 90 -0.52 14.43 -2.78
C HIS A 90 0.47 15.58 -2.47
N SER A 91 1.77 15.28 -2.32
CA SER A 91 2.81 16.31 -2.14
C SER A 91 2.94 17.25 -3.35
N LEU A 92 2.60 16.76 -4.54
CA LEU A 92 2.52 17.52 -5.80
C LEU A 92 1.17 18.23 -5.99
N ARG A 93 0.28 18.17 -4.99
CA ARG A 93 -1.08 18.77 -4.99
C ARG A 93 -2.08 18.08 -5.92
N TYR A 94 -1.84 16.80 -6.25
CA TYR A 94 -2.89 15.95 -6.79
C TYR A 94 -3.76 15.46 -5.64
N GLU A 95 -4.97 15.99 -5.52
CA GLU A 95 -5.95 15.57 -4.51
C GLU A 95 -6.76 14.37 -5.02
N ARG A 96 -6.97 13.38 -4.17
CA ARG A 96 -7.69 12.15 -4.55
C ARG A 96 -9.19 12.41 -4.85
N PRO A 97 -9.70 11.99 -6.01
CA PRO A 97 -11.12 12.04 -6.31
C PRO A 97 -11.93 11.13 -5.38
N LYS A 98 -13.13 11.59 -5.00
CA LYS A 98 -14.01 10.89 -4.05
C LYS A 98 -15.21 10.18 -4.71
N VAL A 99 -15.30 10.23 -6.04
CA VAL A 99 -16.43 9.68 -6.81
C VAL A 99 -15.94 8.82 -7.96
N LEU A 100 -16.75 7.85 -8.36
CA LEU A 100 -16.51 7.04 -9.56
C LEU A 100 -16.85 7.83 -10.83
N PRO A 101 -16.13 7.63 -11.95
CA PRO A 101 -15.02 6.69 -12.13
C PRO A 101 -13.64 7.28 -11.76
N ASP A 102 -13.56 8.57 -11.43
CA ASP A 102 -12.29 9.28 -11.23
C ASP A 102 -11.43 8.66 -10.13
N MET A 103 -12.05 8.12 -9.08
CA MET A 103 -11.36 7.39 -8.03
C MET A 103 -10.60 6.15 -8.57
N LEU A 104 -11.17 5.44 -9.55
CA LEU A 104 -10.49 4.28 -10.15
C LEU A 104 -9.33 4.71 -11.04
N LEU A 105 -9.50 5.82 -11.76
CA LEU A 105 -8.42 6.38 -12.58
C LEU A 105 -7.23 6.82 -11.71
N ASP A 106 -7.50 7.43 -10.56
CA ASP A 106 -6.47 7.83 -9.61
C ASP A 106 -5.74 6.64 -8.96
N GLU A 107 -6.47 5.58 -8.56
CA GLU A 107 -5.84 4.35 -8.06
C GLU A 107 -4.99 3.68 -9.15
N ALA A 108 -5.49 3.59 -10.38
CA ALA A 108 -4.73 3.04 -11.50
C ALA A 108 -3.45 3.84 -11.79
N GLU A 109 -3.54 5.17 -11.81
CA GLU A 109 -2.37 6.03 -12.02
C GLU A 109 -1.36 5.88 -10.87
N THR A 110 -1.84 5.74 -9.63
CA THR A 110 -1.01 5.48 -8.46
C THR A 110 -0.29 4.14 -8.55
N SER A 111 -0.99 3.06 -8.92
CA SER A 111 -0.40 1.73 -9.12
C SER A 111 0.67 1.77 -10.21
N ILE A 112 0.41 2.45 -11.33
CA ILE A 112 1.42 2.64 -12.40
C ILE A 112 2.62 3.43 -11.89
N HIS A 113 2.43 4.54 -11.18
CA HIS A 113 3.53 5.32 -10.61
C HIS A 113 4.36 4.49 -9.64
N ALA A 114 3.72 3.77 -8.71
CA ALA A 114 4.37 2.89 -7.76
C ALA A 114 5.19 1.78 -8.46
N SER A 115 4.74 1.27 -9.61
CA SER A 115 5.46 0.22 -10.37
C SER A 115 6.86 0.65 -10.84
N PHE A 116 7.15 1.96 -10.88
CA PHE A 116 8.48 2.46 -11.21
C PHE A 116 9.42 2.53 -10.02
N HIS A 117 8.93 2.36 -8.79
CA HIS A 117 9.72 2.52 -7.57
C HIS A 117 10.97 1.61 -7.55
N PRO A 118 12.18 2.13 -7.22
CA PRO A 118 13.44 1.42 -7.43
C PRO A 118 13.60 0.14 -6.59
N VAL A 119 13.00 0.09 -5.40
CA VAL A 119 13.07 -1.08 -4.51
C VAL A 119 12.32 -2.31 -5.04
N LEU A 120 11.42 -2.11 -6.01
CA LEU A 120 10.54 -3.17 -6.51
C LEU A 120 11.23 -4.07 -7.53
N ARG A 121 11.00 -5.38 -7.37
CA ARG A 121 11.46 -6.39 -8.33
C ARG A 121 10.45 -6.53 -9.46
N ARG A 122 10.86 -7.17 -10.55
CA ARG A 122 10.04 -7.35 -11.76
C ARG A 122 8.60 -7.80 -11.45
N LYS A 123 8.42 -8.82 -10.60
CA LYS A 123 7.09 -9.34 -10.26
C LYS A 123 6.20 -8.32 -9.53
N ASP A 124 6.77 -7.54 -8.62
CA ASP A 124 6.04 -6.49 -7.89
C ASP A 124 5.50 -5.44 -8.87
N ARG A 125 6.31 -5.07 -9.86
CA ARG A 125 5.94 -4.10 -10.90
C ARG A 125 4.83 -4.66 -11.79
N GLU A 126 4.95 -5.92 -12.20
CA GLU A 126 3.93 -6.62 -12.97
C GLU A 126 2.60 -6.67 -12.21
N ASP A 127 2.62 -6.97 -10.90
CA ASP A 127 1.40 -7.00 -10.09
C ASP A 127 0.74 -5.64 -9.93
N LEU A 128 1.51 -4.56 -9.79
CA LEU A 128 0.96 -3.20 -9.75
C LEU A 128 0.37 -2.77 -11.11
N VAL A 129 1.00 -3.16 -12.22
CA VAL A 129 0.45 -2.89 -13.56
C VAL A 129 -0.86 -3.66 -13.78
N GLU A 130 -0.95 -4.90 -13.29
CA GLU A 130 -2.19 -5.68 -13.34
C GLU A 130 -3.28 -5.08 -12.43
N ASP A 131 -2.91 -4.61 -11.22
CA ASP A 131 -3.82 -3.91 -10.30
C ASP A 131 -4.36 -2.61 -10.92
N ALA A 132 -3.56 -1.87 -11.68
CA ALA A 132 -4.01 -0.68 -12.41
C ALA A 132 -5.00 -0.96 -13.54
N ARG A 133 -5.07 -2.20 -14.03
CA ARG A 133 -5.95 -2.61 -15.14
C ARG A 133 -7.31 -3.07 -14.65
N ASP A 134 -7.36 -3.72 -13.49
CA ASP A 134 -8.54 -4.38 -12.93
C ASP A 134 -9.51 -3.36 -12.27
#